data_AF-Z4YLV0-F1
#
_entry.id   AF-Z4YLV0-F1
#
_cell.length_a   1.000
_cell.length_b   1.000
_cell.length_c   1.000
_cell.angle_alpha   90.00
_cell.angle_beta   90.00
_cell.angle_gamma   90.00
#
_symmetry.space_group_name_H-M   'P 1'
#
loop_
_entity.id
_entity.type
_entity.pdbx_description
1 polymer ?
#
loop_
_entity_poly.entity_id
_entity_poly.type
_entity_poly.pdbx_seq_one_letter_code
_entity_poly.pdbx_strand_id
1 'polypeptide(L)'
;DLVTVLVLQGRLDEARQMLAKEADANPSCAGMCRVLGDLMRTMPILSPGNTQTLTELELKWQHWREECERHLQDNTFAANPRLESLCKIMLGDEAALLEQKELLSNWYHFLVTRLLYSNPTVKPIDLHFYAQSSLDMFLGGESSPEPLDNILMAAFEFDIHQVIKECSFGSNMREFLLLEYASGLFAHHSLWQLGVDYFDYCPELGRVSLELHIERIPLNTEQKALKVLRICEQRQMTEQVKSICKILAMKAVRNNRLGSALSWSIRAKDAAFA
;
A
#
# COMPACT_ATOMS: atom_id res chain seq x y z
N ASP A 1 -3.34 -20.45 21.32
CA ASP A 1 -3.05 -19.77 20.04
C ASP A 1 -3.71 -18.41 19.95
N LEU A 2 -5.01 -18.27 20.20
CA LEU A 2 -5.67 -16.96 20.15
C LEU A 2 -5.06 -15.91 21.08
N VAL A 3 -4.71 -16.27 22.33
CA VAL A 3 -4.01 -15.37 23.26
C VAL A 3 -2.66 -14.93 22.69
N THR A 4 -1.88 -15.86 22.12
CA THR A 4 -0.60 -15.56 21.46
C THR A 4 -0.78 -14.58 20.31
N VAL A 5 -1.78 -14.78 19.43
CA VAL A 5 -2.09 -13.85 18.34
C VAL A 5 -2.42 -12.45 18.86
N LEU A 6 -3.22 -12.35 19.92
CA LEU A 6 -3.57 -11.06 20.52
C LEU A 6 -2.35 -10.34 21.11
N VAL A 7 -1.44 -11.10 21.74
CA VAL A 7 -0.16 -10.55 22.26
C VAL A 7 0.74 -10.10 21.11
N LEU A 8 0.86 -10.88 20.04
CA LEU A 8 1.64 -10.50 18.85
C LEU A 8 1.07 -9.24 18.17
N GLN A 9 -0.25 -9.03 18.23
CA GLN A 9 -0.92 -7.82 17.72
C GLN A 9 -0.83 -6.61 18.68
N GLY A 10 -0.30 -6.77 19.89
CA GLY A 10 -0.27 -5.72 20.91
C GLY A 10 -1.63 -5.45 21.59
N ARG A 11 -2.65 -6.30 21.36
CA ARG A 11 -3.99 -6.19 21.98
C ARG A 11 -4.00 -6.82 23.37
N LEU A 12 -3.18 -6.25 24.26
CA LEU A 12 -2.94 -6.80 25.60
C LEU A 12 -4.18 -6.84 26.50
N ASP A 13 -5.10 -5.88 26.36
CA ASP A 13 -6.34 -5.87 27.15
C ASP A 13 -7.24 -7.08 26.86
N GLU A 14 -7.33 -7.47 25.58
CA GLU A 14 -8.12 -8.63 25.16
C GLU A 14 -7.42 -9.93 25.53
N ALA A 15 -6.08 -9.98 25.36
CA ALA A 15 -5.28 -11.10 25.83
C ALA A 15 -5.47 -11.33 27.33
N ARG A 16 -5.48 -10.25 28.13
CA ARG A 16 -5.73 -10.29 29.57
C ARG A 16 -7.14 -10.79 29.92
N GLN A 17 -8.17 -10.35 29.21
CA GLN A 17 -9.53 -10.84 29.43
C GLN A 17 -9.66 -12.34 29.13
N MET A 18 -8.95 -12.82 28.12
CA MET A 18 -8.90 -14.25 27.79
C MET A 18 -8.11 -15.05 28.83
N LEU A 19 -6.98 -14.53 29.31
CA LEU A 19 -6.20 -15.14 30.40
C LEU A 19 -6.99 -15.19 31.72
N ALA A 20 -7.82 -14.19 32.02
CA ALA A 20 -8.69 -14.20 33.18
C ALA A 20 -9.73 -15.34 33.10
N LYS A 21 -10.32 -15.56 31.92
CA LYS A 21 -11.24 -16.69 31.70
C LYS A 21 -10.52 -18.04 31.80
N GLU A 22 -9.29 -18.15 31.31
CA GLU A 22 -8.47 -19.35 31.48
C GLU A 22 -8.10 -19.60 32.95
N ALA A 23 -7.85 -18.54 33.73
CA ALA A 23 -7.60 -18.62 35.16
C ALA A 23 -8.83 -19.14 35.94
N ASP A 24 -10.03 -18.71 35.55
CA ASP A 24 -11.29 -19.18 36.16
C ASP A 24 -11.59 -20.64 35.79
N ALA A 25 -11.22 -21.06 34.57
CA ALA A 25 -11.40 -22.44 34.12
C ALA A 25 -10.36 -23.41 34.70
N ASN A 26 -9.15 -22.95 35.00
CA ASN A 26 -8.04 -23.82 35.40
C ASN A 26 -7.31 -23.28 36.66
N PRO A 27 -7.72 -23.71 37.88
CA PRO A 27 -7.22 -23.15 39.15
C PRO A 27 -5.73 -23.34 39.38
N SER A 28 -5.11 -24.39 38.80
CA SER A 28 -3.67 -24.67 38.92
C SER A 28 -2.81 -23.62 38.21
N CYS A 29 -3.33 -22.99 37.15
CA CYS A 29 -2.63 -21.97 36.38
C CYS A 29 -3.09 -20.55 36.74
N ALA A 30 -4.11 -20.40 37.60
CA ALA A 30 -4.74 -19.12 37.89
C ALA A 30 -3.76 -18.07 38.47
N GLY A 31 -2.82 -18.49 39.32
CA GLY A 31 -1.79 -17.60 39.86
C GLY A 31 -0.87 -17.05 38.77
N MET A 32 -0.37 -17.92 37.88
CA MET A 32 0.50 -17.55 36.76
C MET A 32 -0.23 -16.65 35.75
N CYS A 33 -1.48 -16.96 35.42
CA CYS A 33 -2.29 -16.14 34.51
C CYS A 33 -2.57 -14.75 35.07
N ARG A 34 -2.75 -14.61 36.40
CA ARG A 34 -2.91 -13.30 37.04
C ARG A 34 -1.63 -12.47 36.96
N VAL A 35 -0.48 -13.06 37.28
CA VAL A 35 0.83 -12.38 37.16
C VAL A 35 1.06 -11.90 35.73
N LEU A 36 0.88 -12.78 34.74
CA LEU A 36 1.04 -12.40 33.33
C LEU A 36 0.02 -11.34 32.91
N GLY A 37 -1.22 -11.44 33.37
CA GLY A 37 -2.26 -10.43 33.11
C GLY A 37 -1.96 -9.08 33.75
N ASP A 38 -1.31 -9.05 34.92
CA ASP A 38 -0.84 -7.83 35.57
C ASP A 38 0.31 -7.20 34.80
N LEU A 39 1.29 -7.99 34.34
CA LEU A 39 2.37 -7.52 33.45
C LEU A 39 1.82 -6.93 32.15
N MET A 40 0.81 -7.57 31.55
CA MET A 40 0.16 -7.03 30.35
C MET A 40 -0.53 -5.69 30.60
N ARG A 41 -1.09 -5.48 31.80
CA ARG A 41 -1.76 -4.24 32.18
C ARG A 41 -0.78 -3.11 32.48
N THR A 42 0.39 -3.42 33.04
CA THR A 42 1.41 -2.43 33.39
C THR A 42 2.28 -2.01 32.20
N MET A 43 2.09 -2.63 31.02
CA MET A 43 2.84 -2.27 29.82
C MET A 43 2.70 -0.77 29.52
N PRO A 44 3.82 -0.01 29.46
CA PRO A 44 3.78 1.42 29.17
C PRO A 44 3.36 1.68 27.71
N ILE A 45 2.35 2.53 27.53
CA ILE A 45 1.89 3.00 26.22
C ILE A 45 1.91 4.53 26.16
N LEU A 46 2.19 5.07 24.97
CA LEU A 46 2.11 6.51 24.71
C LEU A 46 0.64 6.94 24.63
N SER A 47 0.14 7.52 25.71
CA SER A 47 -1.19 8.13 25.72
C SER A 47 -1.16 9.53 25.10
N PRO A 48 -1.92 9.81 24.03
CA PRO A 48 -1.85 11.08 23.28
C PRO A 48 -2.30 12.34 24.07
N GLY A 49 -2.84 12.16 25.29
CA GLY A 49 -3.24 13.27 26.17
C GLY A 49 -2.28 13.56 27.32
N ASN A 50 -1.16 12.84 27.45
CA ASN A 50 -0.24 12.98 28.58
C ASN A 50 1.00 13.78 28.19
N THR A 51 1.47 14.67 29.06
CA THR A 51 2.74 15.42 28.91
C THR A 51 3.97 14.55 29.22
N GLN A 52 3.91 13.24 28.96
CA GLN A 52 5.02 12.34 29.22
C GLN A 52 6.12 12.54 28.19
N THR A 53 7.36 12.68 28.65
CA THR A 53 8.52 12.74 27.77
C THR A 53 8.87 11.34 27.26
N LEU A 54 9.49 11.25 26.07
CA LEU A 54 9.97 9.97 25.53
C LEU A 54 10.94 9.25 26.49
N THR A 55 11.74 10.01 27.24
CA THR A 55 12.65 9.49 28.26
C THR A 55 11.93 8.86 29.45
N GLU A 56 10.81 9.43 29.90
CA GLU A 56 10.00 8.85 30.97
C GLU A 56 9.34 7.53 30.54
N LEU A 57 8.88 7.47 29.29
CA LEU A 57 8.33 6.25 28.73
C LEU A 57 9.41 5.16 28.66
N GLU A 58 10.59 5.48 28.15
CA GLU A 58 11.71 4.57 28.04
C GLU A 58 12.09 3.98 29.40
N LEU A 59 12.19 4.81 30.43
CA LEU A 59 12.48 4.36 31.80
C LEU A 59 11.40 3.42 32.36
N LYS A 60 10.12 3.75 32.16
CA LYS A 60 9.01 2.88 32.59
C LYS A 60 9.03 1.55 31.84
N TRP A 61 9.35 1.58 30.55
CA TRP A 61 9.40 0.39 29.71
C TRP A 61 10.58 -0.51 30.10
N GLN A 62 11.75 0.06 30.37
CA GLN A 62 12.91 -0.69 30.89
C GLN A 62 12.58 -1.34 32.23
N HIS A 63 11.95 -0.61 33.15
CA HIS A 63 11.53 -1.17 34.43
C HIS A 63 10.54 -2.33 34.28
N TRP A 64 9.53 -2.15 33.42
CA TRP A 64 8.56 -3.21 33.10
C TRP A 64 9.23 -4.44 32.49
N ARG A 65 10.22 -4.25 31.61
CA ARG A 65 10.99 -5.34 31.01
C ARG A 65 11.81 -6.11 32.06
N GLU A 66 12.46 -5.39 32.98
CA GLU A 66 13.17 -6.00 34.10
C GLU A 66 12.24 -6.82 35.01
N GLU A 67 11.01 -6.36 35.24
CA GLU A 67 10.00 -7.13 35.99
C GLU A 67 9.61 -8.42 35.27
N CYS A 68 9.38 -8.36 33.95
CA CYS A 68 9.11 -9.53 33.14
C CYS A 68 10.28 -10.53 33.17
N GLU A 69 11.52 -10.03 33.09
CA GLU A 69 12.72 -10.87 33.12
C GLU A 69 12.89 -11.55 34.49
N ARG A 70 12.65 -10.81 35.58
CA ARG A 70 12.69 -11.36 36.95
C ARG A 70 11.72 -12.52 37.12
N HIS A 71 10.49 -12.38 36.63
CA HIS A 71 9.50 -13.46 36.70
C HIS A 71 9.90 -14.72 35.93
N LEU A 72 10.65 -14.55 34.83
CA LEU A 72 11.21 -15.66 34.07
C LEU A 72 12.39 -16.33 34.80
N GLN A 73 13.29 -15.54 35.39
CA GLN A 73 14.42 -16.03 36.19
C GLN A 73 13.96 -16.78 37.46
N ASP A 74 12.89 -16.31 38.10
CA ASP A 74 12.28 -16.94 39.28
C ASP A 74 11.54 -18.25 38.95
N ASN A 75 11.53 -18.67 37.69
CA ASN A 75 10.82 -19.85 37.19
C ASN A 75 9.31 -19.84 37.53
N THR A 76 8.72 -18.64 37.61
CA THR A 76 7.31 -18.44 37.98
C THR A 76 6.36 -19.20 37.04
N PHE A 77 6.77 -19.39 35.78
CA PHE A 77 5.98 -20.02 34.72
C PHE A 77 6.38 -21.47 34.38
N ALA A 78 7.32 -22.08 35.11
CA ALA A 78 7.87 -23.40 34.77
C ALA A 78 6.80 -24.53 34.71
N ALA A 79 5.67 -24.35 35.40
CA ALA A 79 4.55 -25.28 35.37
C ALA A 79 3.70 -25.22 34.08
N ASN A 80 3.84 -24.17 33.26
CA ASN A 80 3.12 -24.02 32.00
C ASN A 80 4.00 -23.39 30.90
N PRO A 81 4.58 -24.22 30.02
CA PRO A 81 5.45 -23.75 28.93
C PRO A 81 4.80 -22.72 28.01
N ARG A 82 3.46 -22.76 27.84
CA ARG A 82 2.75 -21.77 27.00
C ARG A 82 2.83 -20.36 27.60
N LEU A 83 2.67 -20.23 28.93
CA LEU A 83 2.76 -18.93 29.61
C LEU A 83 4.20 -18.43 29.64
N GLU A 84 5.16 -19.34 29.76
CA GLU A 84 6.58 -19.02 29.64
C GLU A 84 6.92 -18.50 28.24
N SER A 85 6.46 -19.15 27.17
CA SER A 85 6.61 -18.66 25.79
C SER A 85 5.97 -17.29 25.59
N LEU A 86 4.78 -17.03 26.17
CA LEU A 86 4.16 -15.70 26.11
C LEU A 86 5.00 -14.63 26.82
N CYS A 87 5.61 -14.96 27.95
CA CYS A 87 6.51 -14.05 28.67
C CYS A 87 7.79 -13.78 27.85
N LYS A 88 8.38 -14.80 27.21
CA LYS A 88 9.52 -14.65 26.28
C LYS A 88 9.18 -13.74 25.09
N ILE A 89 7.98 -13.89 24.52
CA ILE A 89 7.47 -13.01 23.45
C ILE A 89 7.37 -11.56 23.94
N MET A 90 6.83 -11.32 25.14
CA MET A 90 6.71 -9.98 25.72
C MET A 90 8.07 -9.35 26.05
N LEU A 91 9.11 -10.15 26.29
CA LEU A 91 10.49 -9.70 26.48
C LEU A 91 11.22 -9.37 25.17
N GLY A 92 10.59 -9.65 24.02
CA GLY A 92 11.18 -9.43 22.70
C GLY A 92 12.18 -10.50 22.28
N ASP A 93 12.10 -11.72 22.82
CA ASP A 93 12.98 -12.82 22.39
C ASP A 93 12.72 -13.18 20.92
N GLU A 94 13.72 -12.92 20.07
CA GLU A 94 13.63 -13.11 18.62
C GLU A 94 13.38 -14.58 18.25
N ALA A 95 13.97 -15.52 19.00
CA ALA A 95 13.76 -16.95 18.75
C ALA A 95 12.31 -17.36 19.05
N ALA A 96 11.76 -16.91 20.18
CA ALA A 96 10.38 -17.20 20.56
C ALA A 96 9.36 -16.56 19.61
N LEU A 97 9.67 -15.38 19.06
CA LEU A 97 8.85 -14.74 18.02
C LEU A 97 8.89 -15.52 16.70
N LEU A 98 10.07 -16.01 16.29
CA LEU A 98 10.24 -16.81 15.07
C LEU A 98 9.60 -18.20 15.17
N GLU A 99 9.53 -18.80 16.36
CA GLU A 99 8.75 -20.03 16.59
C GLU A 99 7.25 -19.84 16.27
N GLN A 100 6.74 -18.61 16.40
CA GLN A 100 5.35 -18.26 16.09
C GLN A 100 5.19 -17.68 14.68
N LYS A 101 6.14 -17.93 13.78
CA LYS A 101 6.12 -17.43 12.38
C LYS A 101 4.82 -17.76 11.64
N GLU A 102 4.23 -18.93 11.88
CA GLU A 102 2.96 -19.32 11.23
C GLU A 102 1.77 -18.43 11.65
N LEU A 103 1.80 -17.87 12.87
CA LEU A 103 0.78 -16.95 13.36
C LEU A 103 1.01 -15.51 12.87
N LEU A 104 2.27 -15.17 12.59
CA LEU A 104 2.67 -13.89 12.04
C LEU A 104 2.48 -13.95 10.53
N SER A 105 1.30 -13.53 10.07
CA SER A 105 0.93 -13.59 8.64
C SER A 105 1.98 -13.03 7.68
N ASN A 106 2.66 -11.95 8.05
CA ASN A 106 3.62 -11.23 7.21
C ASN A 106 4.83 -10.72 8.01
N TRP A 107 5.95 -10.46 7.33
CA TRP A 107 7.20 -9.98 7.95
C TRP A 107 7.06 -8.61 8.63
N TYR A 108 6.19 -7.73 8.12
CA TYR A 108 5.94 -6.44 8.74
C TYR A 108 5.14 -6.56 10.04
N HIS A 109 4.32 -7.62 10.20
CA HIS A 109 3.69 -7.92 11.48
C HIS A 109 4.78 -8.31 12.49
N PHE A 110 5.73 -9.17 12.09
CA PHE A 110 6.91 -9.49 12.90
C PHE A 110 7.73 -8.25 13.26
N LEU A 111 7.99 -7.34 12.31
CA LEU A 111 8.68 -6.06 12.56
C LEU A 111 7.96 -5.24 13.65
N VAL A 112 6.65 -5.03 13.51
CA VAL A 112 5.87 -4.23 14.47
C VAL A 112 5.89 -4.87 15.86
N THR A 113 5.73 -6.20 15.95
CA THR A 113 5.82 -6.93 17.22
C THR A 113 7.20 -6.83 17.84
N ARG A 114 8.27 -6.97 17.03
CA ARG A 114 9.65 -6.83 17.49
C ARG A 114 9.92 -5.42 18.02
N LEU A 115 9.48 -4.38 17.33
CA LEU A 115 9.64 -3.00 17.79
C LEU A 115 8.86 -2.76 19.09
N LEU A 116 7.62 -3.26 19.18
CA LEU A 116 6.77 -3.10 20.36
C LEU A 116 7.41 -3.68 21.63
N TYR A 117 8.01 -4.87 21.54
CA TYR A 117 8.57 -5.58 22.70
C TYR A 117 10.10 -5.48 22.86
N SER A 118 10.82 -4.96 21.88
CA SER A 118 12.28 -4.83 21.95
C SER A 118 12.75 -3.39 22.04
N ASN A 119 12.16 -2.48 21.26
CA ASN A 119 12.57 -1.08 21.19
C ASN A 119 11.40 -0.16 20.76
N PRO A 120 10.56 0.32 21.69
CA PRO A 120 9.38 1.12 21.35
C PRO A 120 9.70 2.57 20.92
N THR A 121 10.92 3.05 21.20
CA THR A 121 11.36 4.43 20.94
C THR A 121 12.34 4.55 19.76
N VAL A 122 12.36 3.55 18.86
CA VAL A 122 13.22 3.56 17.66
C VAL A 122 13.02 4.85 16.88
N LYS A 123 14.14 5.50 16.56
CA LYS A 123 14.13 6.70 15.74
C LYS A 123 13.74 6.34 14.31
N PRO A 124 13.01 7.21 13.61
CA PRO A 124 12.63 6.95 12.22
C PRO A 124 13.83 6.60 11.32
N ILE A 125 14.98 7.24 11.52
CA ILE A 125 16.20 7.04 10.74
C ILE A 125 16.74 5.61 10.88
N ASP A 126 16.55 4.99 12.04
CA ASP A 126 17.07 3.65 12.33
C ASP A 126 16.06 2.55 11.96
N LEU A 127 14.82 2.92 11.64
CA LEU A 127 13.71 1.98 11.38
C LEU A 127 14.00 1.04 10.22
N HIS A 128 14.68 1.54 9.17
CA HIS A 128 15.08 0.73 8.02
C HIS A 128 15.97 -0.47 8.42
N PHE A 129 16.92 -0.29 9.35
CA PHE A 129 17.78 -1.40 9.78
C PHE A 129 16.97 -2.53 10.44
N TYR A 130 15.97 -2.17 11.26
CA TYR A 130 15.07 -3.14 11.86
C TYR A 130 14.18 -3.80 10.81
N ALA A 131 13.66 -3.03 9.84
CA ALA A 131 12.85 -3.56 8.75
C ALA A 131 13.61 -4.59 7.91
N GLN A 132 14.82 -4.24 7.47
CA GLN A 132 15.68 -5.14 6.70
C GLN A 132 16.03 -6.40 7.50
N SER A 133 16.49 -6.24 8.74
CA SER A 133 16.80 -7.36 9.62
C SER A 133 15.59 -8.28 9.83
N SER A 134 14.40 -7.72 10.00
CA SER A 134 13.16 -8.48 10.17
C SER A 134 12.73 -9.20 8.89
N LEU A 135 12.92 -8.57 7.73
CA LEU A 135 12.68 -9.18 6.42
C LEU A 135 13.61 -10.39 6.21
N ASP A 136 14.91 -10.23 6.47
CA ASP A 136 15.91 -11.28 6.29
C ASP A 136 15.63 -12.50 7.20
N MET A 137 15.33 -12.24 8.48
CA MET A 137 14.96 -13.30 9.43
C MET A 137 13.67 -14.01 9.04
N PHE A 138 12.67 -13.28 8.55
CA PHE A 138 11.36 -13.82 8.25
C PHE A 138 11.32 -14.57 6.91
N LEU A 139 11.97 -14.06 5.85
CA LEU A 139 12.01 -14.73 4.55
C LEU A 139 13.09 -15.83 4.49
N GLY A 140 14.04 -15.83 5.43
CA GLY A 140 15.08 -16.87 5.54
C GLY A 140 15.95 -17.02 4.29
N GLY A 141 15.94 -16.01 3.40
CA GLY A 141 16.63 -16.04 2.11
C GLY A 141 16.00 -16.96 1.04
N GLU A 142 14.91 -17.68 1.32
CA GLU A 142 14.32 -18.65 0.38
C GLU A 142 13.25 -18.03 -0.55
N SER A 143 12.62 -16.93 -0.13
CA SER A 143 11.57 -16.25 -0.88
C SER A 143 12.02 -14.86 -1.34
N SER A 144 11.80 -14.54 -2.61
CA SER A 144 12.04 -13.18 -3.12
C SER A 144 11.01 -12.21 -2.54
N PRO A 145 11.41 -10.99 -2.14
CA PRO A 145 10.48 -9.99 -1.65
C PRO A 145 9.42 -9.66 -2.71
N GLU A 146 8.18 -9.49 -2.27
CA GLU A 146 7.09 -9.06 -3.15
C GLU A 146 7.29 -7.59 -3.57
N PRO A 147 6.67 -7.13 -4.67
CA PRO A 147 6.76 -5.73 -5.08
C PRO A 147 6.31 -4.75 -3.98
N LEU A 148 5.34 -5.14 -3.17
CA LEU A 148 4.90 -4.36 -2.00
C LEU A 148 6.00 -4.25 -0.94
N ASP A 149 6.80 -5.29 -0.74
CA ASP A 149 7.90 -5.27 0.23
C ASP A 149 8.96 -4.27 -0.19
N ASN A 150 9.26 -4.17 -1.50
CA ASN A 150 10.19 -3.17 -2.02
C ASN A 150 9.68 -1.74 -1.80
N ILE A 151 8.37 -1.51 -1.95
CA ILE A 151 7.73 -0.22 -1.65
C ILE A 151 7.85 0.09 -0.15
N LEU A 152 7.56 -0.87 0.72
CA LEU A 152 7.65 -0.71 2.17
C LEU A 152 9.08 -0.44 2.62
N MET A 153 10.07 -1.15 2.06
CA MET A 153 11.49 -0.94 2.34
C MET A 153 11.92 0.47 1.94
N ALA A 154 11.56 0.94 0.75
CA ALA A 154 11.82 2.31 0.31
C ALA A 154 11.14 3.34 1.22
N ALA A 155 9.92 3.05 1.70
CA ALA A 155 9.21 3.93 2.63
C ALA A 155 9.92 4.00 4.00
N PHE A 156 10.47 2.89 4.51
CA PHE A 156 11.26 2.88 5.75
C PHE A 156 12.61 3.59 5.60
N GLU A 157 13.17 3.64 4.39
CA GLU A 157 14.36 4.45 4.06
C GLU A 157 14.06 5.95 3.86
N PHE A 158 12.79 6.34 3.89
CA PHE A 158 12.33 7.67 3.51
C PHE A 158 12.67 8.04 2.05
N ASP A 159 12.89 7.06 1.18
CA ASP A 159 13.11 7.29 -0.25
C ASP A 159 11.76 7.36 -0.99
N ILE A 160 11.18 8.55 -0.96
CA ILE A 160 9.92 8.84 -1.66
C ILE A 160 10.04 8.64 -3.18
N HIS A 161 11.23 8.82 -3.77
CA HIS A 161 11.41 8.65 -5.21
C HIS A 161 11.29 7.18 -5.60
N GLN A 162 11.91 6.29 -4.83
CA GLN A 162 11.83 4.85 -5.04
C GLN A 162 10.41 4.33 -4.74
N VAL A 163 9.75 4.80 -3.67
CA VAL A 163 8.34 4.46 -3.39
C VAL A 163 7.45 4.76 -4.58
N ILE A 164 7.56 5.96 -5.16
CA ILE A 164 6.66 6.33 -6.25
C ILE A 164 6.99 5.55 -7.53
N LYS A 165 8.27 5.29 -7.80
CA LYS A 165 8.71 4.50 -8.94
C LYS A 165 8.17 3.06 -8.89
N GLU A 166 8.23 2.42 -7.72
CA GLU A 166 7.71 1.06 -7.55
C GLU A 166 6.16 1.03 -7.63
N CYS A 167 5.50 2.09 -7.16
CA CYS A 167 4.05 2.26 -7.32
C CYS A 167 3.62 2.56 -8.77
N SER A 168 4.50 3.12 -9.63
CA SER A 168 4.16 3.54 -10.99
C SER A 168 4.25 2.43 -12.05
N PHE A 169 4.22 1.16 -11.64
CA PHE A 169 4.13 -0.05 -12.47
C PHE A 169 5.00 -0.02 -13.73
N GLY A 170 6.28 0.35 -13.57
CA GLY A 170 7.28 0.28 -14.65
C GLY A 170 7.32 1.47 -15.61
N SER A 171 6.45 2.47 -15.45
CA SER A 171 6.59 3.74 -16.18
C SER A 171 7.54 4.69 -15.44
N ASN A 172 8.31 5.49 -16.19
CA ASN A 172 9.11 6.56 -15.62
C ASN A 172 8.17 7.49 -14.81
N MET A 173 8.48 7.76 -13.55
CA MET A 173 7.71 8.65 -12.67
C MET A 173 7.33 9.97 -13.36
N ARG A 174 8.25 10.53 -14.14
CA ARG A 174 7.98 11.74 -14.93
C ARG A 174 6.90 11.49 -15.99
N GLU A 175 6.96 10.38 -16.70
CA GLU A 175 5.98 10.02 -17.71
C GLU A 175 4.61 9.77 -17.08
N PHE A 176 4.53 9.02 -15.99
CA PHE A 176 3.27 8.79 -15.26
C PHE A 176 2.58 10.11 -14.88
N LEU A 177 3.30 11.03 -14.24
CA LEU A 177 2.75 12.33 -13.85
C LEU A 177 2.31 13.17 -15.06
N LEU A 178 3.06 13.12 -16.16
CA LEU A 178 2.70 13.83 -17.38
C LEU A 178 1.44 13.25 -18.02
N LEU A 179 1.26 11.92 -18.01
CA LEU A 179 0.05 11.26 -18.53
C LEU A 179 -1.20 11.64 -17.71
N GLU A 180 -1.10 11.62 -16.38
CA GLU A 180 -2.19 12.04 -15.50
C GLU A 180 -2.55 13.52 -15.69
N TYR A 181 -1.53 14.38 -15.78
CA TYR A 181 -1.73 15.80 -16.05
C TYR A 181 -2.36 16.03 -17.44
N ALA A 182 -1.88 15.34 -18.47
CA ALA A 182 -2.42 15.40 -19.83
C ALA A 182 -3.88 14.95 -19.90
N SER A 183 -4.23 13.88 -19.17
CA SER A 183 -5.61 13.40 -19.01
C SER A 183 -6.51 14.47 -18.39
N GLY A 184 -6.04 15.13 -17.32
CA GLY A 184 -6.74 16.27 -16.71
C GLY A 184 -6.95 17.44 -17.68
N LEU A 185 -5.93 17.79 -18.48
CA LEU A 185 -6.05 18.81 -19.52
C LEU A 185 -7.06 18.42 -20.62
N PHE A 186 -7.13 17.12 -20.96
CA PHE A 186 -8.05 16.59 -21.95
C PHE A 186 -9.53 16.73 -21.56
N ALA A 187 -9.84 16.69 -20.27
CA ALA A 187 -11.20 16.92 -19.77
C ALA A 187 -11.68 18.36 -20.02
N HIS A 188 -10.77 19.33 -20.11
CA HIS A 188 -11.10 20.73 -20.33
C HIS A 188 -11.32 21.07 -21.82
N HIS A 189 -12.41 21.78 -22.12
CA HIS A 189 -12.87 22.06 -23.49
C HIS A 189 -11.89 22.88 -24.35
N SER A 190 -11.04 23.71 -23.75
CA SER A 190 -10.06 24.56 -24.43
C SER A 190 -8.63 24.02 -24.37
N LEU A 191 -8.31 23.18 -23.39
CA LEU A 191 -6.94 22.74 -23.09
C LEU A 191 -6.59 21.37 -23.67
N TRP A 192 -7.58 20.64 -24.22
CA TRP A 192 -7.34 19.32 -24.79
C TRP A 192 -6.23 19.29 -25.86
N GLN A 193 -6.03 20.38 -26.62
CA GLN A 193 -4.94 20.48 -27.60
C GLN A 193 -3.57 20.43 -26.93
N LEU A 194 -3.42 21.16 -25.81
CA LEU A 194 -2.20 21.12 -25.02
C LEU A 194 -1.99 19.72 -24.41
N GLY A 195 -3.08 19.06 -24.00
CA GLY A 195 -3.04 17.67 -23.54
C GLY A 195 -2.48 16.71 -24.60
N VAL A 196 -2.76 16.94 -25.90
CA VAL A 196 -2.19 16.14 -27.00
C VAL A 196 -0.68 16.30 -27.04
N ASP A 197 -0.18 17.54 -26.93
CA ASP A 197 1.26 17.82 -26.97
C ASP A 197 1.99 17.18 -25.77
N TYR A 198 1.35 17.11 -24.60
CA TYR A 198 1.89 16.39 -23.44
C TYR A 198 1.92 14.87 -23.65
N PHE A 199 0.90 14.29 -24.28
CA PHE A 199 0.91 12.87 -24.64
C PHE A 199 2.00 12.53 -25.66
N ASP A 200 2.28 13.40 -26.63
CA ASP A 200 3.37 13.19 -27.60
C ASP A 200 4.76 13.24 -26.95
N TYR A 201 4.91 13.97 -25.84
CA TYR A 201 6.16 14.03 -25.09
C TYR A 201 6.43 12.76 -24.27
N CYS A 202 5.44 11.88 -24.10
CA CYS A 202 5.54 10.64 -23.34
C CYS A 202 5.95 9.46 -24.25
N PRO A 203 7.15 8.86 -24.07
CA PRO A 203 7.72 7.92 -25.03
C PRO A 203 7.12 6.51 -25.04
N GLU A 204 6.62 6.01 -23.90
CA GLU A 204 6.18 4.61 -23.78
C GLU A 204 4.66 4.49 -23.90
N LEU A 205 3.93 5.23 -23.07
CA LEU A 205 2.47 5.10 -22.93
C LEU A 205 1.70 6.26 -23.55
N GLY A 206 2.39 7.32 -24.00
CA GLY A 206 1.78 8.53 -24.57
C GLY A 206 0.83 8.25 -25.73
N ARG A 207 1.28 7.43 -26.69
CA ARG A 207 0.48 7.10 -27.89
C ARG A 207 -0.80 6.33 -27.53
N VAL A 208 -0.68 5.25 -26.77
CA VAL A 208 -1.84 4.42 -26.38
C VAL A 208 -2.83 5.24 -25.56
N SER A 209 -2.33 6.10 -24.67
CA SER A 209 -3.15 7.01 -23.87
C SER A 209 -3.88 8.02 -24.75
N LEU A 210 -3.21 8.63 -25.72
CA LEU A 210 -3.83 9.55 -26.68
C LEU A 210 -4.94 8.87 -27.50
N GLU A 211 -4.70 7.64 -27.96
CA GLU A 211 -5.67 6.84 -28.72
C GLU A 211 -6.96 6.60 -27.92
N LEU A 212 -6.87 6.35 -26.61
CA LEU A 212 -8.03 6.17 -25.74
C LEU A 212 -8.78 7.47 -25.44
N HIS A 213 -8.06 8.59 -25.28
CA HIS A 213 -8.65 9.87 -24.89
C HIS A 213 -9.28 10.61 -26.08
N ILE A 214 -8.73 10.45 -27.29
CA ILE A 214 -9.20 11.19 -28.47
C ILE A 214 -10.63 10.79 -28.89
N GLU A 215 -11.00 9.53 -28.67
CA GLU A 215 -12.37 9.04 -28.95
C GLU A 215 -13.41 9.62 -27.99
N ARG A 216 -13.00 10.07 -26.80
CA ARG A 216 -13.89 10.62 -25.77
C ARG A 216 -14.16 12.12 -25.94
N ILE A 217 -13.47 12.79 -26.86
CA ILE A 217 -13.64 14.24 -27.06
C ILE A 217 -15.06 14.53 -27.59
N PRO A 218 -15.85 15.42 -26.93
CA PRO A 218 -17.15 15.80 -27.45
C PRO A 218 -17.01 16.60 -28.75
N LEU A 219 -17.47 16.01 -29.86
CA LEU A 219 -17.48 16.56 -31.22
C LEU A 219 -18.74 17.41 -31.48
N ASN A 220 -18.82 18.55 -30.78
CA ASN A 220 -19.99 19.43 -30.84
C ASN A 220 -20.04 20.26 -32.13
N THR A 221 -18.89 20.66 -32.66
CA THR A 221 -18.78 21.50 -33.86
C THR A 221 -17.96 20.83 -34.95
N GLU A 222 -18.29 21.12 -36.21
CA GLU A 222 -17.58 20.61 -37.38
C GLU A 222 -16.12 21.06 -37.42
N GLN A 223 -15.85 22.30 -36.99
CA GLN A 223 -14.49 22.82 -36.88
C GLN A 223 -13.65 22.03 -35.87
N LYS A 224 -14.24 21.64 -34.73
CA LYS A 224 -13.54 20.82 -33.72
C LYS A 224 -13.26 19.43 -34.26
N ALA A 225 -14.21 18.83 -34.97
CA ALA A 225 -14.03 17.55 -35.64
C ALA A 225 -12.90 17.56 -36.69
N LEU A 226 -12.84 18.58 -37.54
CA LEU A 226 -11.75 18.75 -38.51
C LEU A 226 -10.38 18.90 -37.84
N LYS A 227 -10.32 19.62 -36.71
CA LYS A 227 -9.07 19.77 -35.93
C LYS A 227 -8.60 18.45 -35.33
N VAL A 228 -9.51 17.68 -34.74
CA VAL A 228 -9.20 16.35 -34.18
C VAL A 228 -8.70 15.41 -35.28
N LEU A 229 -9.38 15.38 -36.43
CA LEU A 229 -8.96 14.54 -37.57
C LEU A 229 -7.57 14.93 -38.09
N ARG A 230 -7.29 16.23 -38.22
CA ARG A 230 -5.95 16.71 -38.61
C ARG A 230 -4.86 16.23 -37.64
N ILE A 231 -5.14 16.27 -36.34
CA ILE A 231 -4.21 15.80 -35.30
C ILE A 231 -3.96 14.30 -35.43
N CYS A 232 -5.02 13.50 -35.65
CA CYS A 232 -4.90 12.06 -35.86
C CYS A 232 -4.15 11.72 -37.16
N GLU A 233 -4.41 12.43 -38.25
CA GLU A 233 -3.73 12.24 -39.54
C GLU A 233 -2.23 12.56 -39.46
N GLN A 234 -1.87 13.65 -38.77
CA GLN A 234 -0.47 14.02 -38.52
C GLN A 234 0.29 12.93 -37.74
N ARG A 235 -0.40 12.19 -36.87
CA ARG A 235 0.16 11.14 -36.01
C ARG A 235 -0.08 9.72 -36.52
N GLN A 236 -0.55 9.58 -37.76
CA GLN A 236 -0.81 8.30 -38.43
C GLN A 236 -1.77 7.36 -37.65
N MET A 237 -2.72 7.94 -36.92
CA MET A 237 -3.74 7.22 -36.13
C MET A 237 -4.91 6.79 -37.03
N THR A 238 -4.67 5.84 -37.93
CA THR A 238 -5.63 5.49 -38.99
C THR A 238 -6.94 4.91 -38.47
N GLU A 239 -6.89 4.12 -37.39
CA GLU A 239 -8.09 3.49 -36.82
C GLU A 239 -8.99 4.53 -36.13
N GLN A 240 -8.39 5.49 -35.43
CA GLN A 240 -9.12 6.58 -34.77
C GLN A 240 -9.74 7.53 -35.82
N VAL A 241 -9.04 7.80 -36.93
CA VAL A 241 -9.61 8.57 -38.06
C VAL A 241 -10.87 7.88 -38.62
N LYS A 242 -10.83 6.56 -38.82
CA LYS A 242 -11.99 5.78 -39.30
C LYS A 242 -13.14 5.85 -38.29
N SER A 243 -12.84 5.57 -37.02
CA SER A 243 -13.80 5.59 -35.90
C SER A 243 -14.53 6.94 -35.82
N ILE A 244 -13.76 8.04 -35.80
CA ILE A 244 -14.29 9.41 -35.72
C ILE A 244 -15.11 9.77 -36.97
N CYS A 245 -14.60 9.49 -38.17
CA CYS A 245 -15.34 9.76 -39.42
C CYS A 245 -16.66 9.00 -39.48
N LYS A 246 -16.69 7.74 -39.00
CA LYS A 246 -17.91 6.92 -38.94
C LYS A 246 -18.95 7.51 -37.98
N ILE A 247 -18.53 7.97 -36.79
CA ILE A 247 -19.42 8.65 -35.83
C ILE A 247 -20.00 9.94 -36.43
N LEU A 248 -19.16 10.74 -37.11
CA LEU A 248 -19.59 11.98 -37.76
C LEU A 248 -20.54 11.74 -38.93
N ALA A 249 -20.28 10.71 -39.75
CA ALA A 249 -21.16 10.30 -40.84
C ALA A 249 -22.55 9.90 -40.29
N MET A 250 -22.60 9.06 -39.26
CA MET A 250 -23.88 8.69 -38.61
C MET A 250 -24.62 9.90 -38.03
N LYS A 251 -23.90 10.84 -37.40
CA LYS A 251 -24.49 12.08 -36.88
C LYS A 251 -25.04 12.97 -38.00
N ALA A 252 -24.36 13.04 -39.15
CA ALA A 252 -24.81 13.80 -40.32
C ALA A 252 -26.03 13.17 -41.00
N VAL A 253 -26.10 11.83 -41.09
CA VAL A 253 -27.27 11.09 -41.58
C VAL A 253 -28.49 11.37 -40.70
N ARG A 254 -28.35 11.31 -39.37
CA ARG A 254 -29.44 11.65 -38.43
C ARG A 254 -29.95 13.08 -38.59
N ASN A 255 -29.09 14.00 -39.01
CA ASN A 255 -29.43 15.40 -39.24
C ASN A 255 -29.91 15.70 -40.68
N ASN A 256 -30.21 14.68 -41.49
CA ASN A 256 -30.61 14.81 -42.91
C ASN A 256 -29.60 15.55 -43.82
N ARG A 257 -28.32 15.61 -43.43
CA ARG A 257 -27.24 16.23 -44.22
C ARG A 257 -26.47 15.17 -45.00
N LEU A 258 -27.07 14.65 -46.06
CA LEU A 258 -26.51 13.56 -46.86
C LEU A 258 -25.17 13.91 -47.54
N GLY A 259 -24.99 15.16 -48.00
CA GLY A 259 -23.72 15.60 -48.60
C GLY A 259 -22.55 15.61 -47.62
N SER A 260 -22.76 16.07 -46.40
CA SER A 260 -21.75 15.99 -45.33
C SER A 260 -21.49 14.55 -44.92
N ALA A 261 -22.53 13.73 -44.80
CA ALA A 261 -22.39 12.30 -44.48
C ALA A 261 -21.51 11.58 -45.51
N LEU A 262 -21.76 11.79 -46.81
CA LEU A 262 -20.96 11.20 -47.88
C LEU A 262 -19.49 11.65 -47.82
N SER A 263 -19.24 12.94 -47.58
CA SER A 263 -17.89 13.48 -47.42
C SER A 263 -17.12 12.81 -46.27
N TRP A 264 -17.77 12.58 -45.12
CA TRP A 264 -17.18 11.89 -43.98
C TRP A 264 -16.95 10.39 -44.25
N SER A 265 -17.88 9.71 -44.94
CA SER A 265 -17.73 8.30 -45.31
C SER A 265 -16.60 8.06 -46.32
N ILE A 266 -16.44 8.96 -47.30
CA ILE A 266 -15.32 8.92 -48.25
C ILE A 266 -13.97 9.08 -47.51
N ARG A 267 -13.91 10.00 -46.54
CA ARG A 267 -12.71 10.20 -45.70
C ARG A 267 -12.41 9.00 -44.79
N ALA A 268 -13.43 8.31 -44.30
CA ALA A 268 -13.27 7.07 -43.52
C ALA A 268 -12.70 5.90 -44.36
N LYS A 269 -12.63 6.04 -45.70
CA LYS A 269 -12.37 4.92 -46.63
C LYS A 269 -13.29 3.72 -46.34
N ASP A 270 -14.52 3.99 -45.90
CA ASP A 270 -15.46 2.94 -45.52
C ASP A 270 -16.02 2.32 -46.81
N ALA A 271 -15.67 1.06 -47.07
CA ALA A 271 -16.07 0.33 -48.28
C ALA A 271 -17.59 0.03 -48.34
N ALA A 272 -18.35 0.37 -47.30
CA ALA A 272 -19.79 0.13 -47.22
C ALA A 272 -20.65 1.08 -48.08
N PHE A 273 -20.04 2.09 -48.73
CA PHE A 273 -20.72 3.05 -49.61
C PHE A 273 -20.10 3.14 -51.03
N ALA A 274 -19.23 2.19 -51.39
CA ALA A 274 -18.70 2.04 -52.75
C ALA A 274 -19.45 0.93 -53.52
#